data_AF-A0A6P0MYT5-F1
#
_entry.id   AF-A0A6P0MYT5-F1
#
_cell.length_a   1.000
_cell.length_b   1.000
_cell.length_c   1.000
_cell.angle_alpha   90.00
_cell.angle_beta   90.00
_cell.angle_gamma   90.00
#
_symmetry.space_group_name_H-M   'P 1'
#
loop_
_entity.id
_entity.type
_entity.pdbx_description
1 polymer ?
#
loop_
_entity_poly.entity_id
_entity_poly.type
_entity_poly.pdbx_seq_one_letter_code
_entity_poly.pdbx_strand_id
1 'polypeptide(L)'
;MSNHKSTSESKSDWPTATLRERISVGLCLTPFQRKLLQKNLQSDLPQQYRQRIQIMLLADEGKSQVQICKALGCCAATVRHWILMARMGQAHNWNDHPIGRPKAVNDHYLARLRELVSRGPKEFGYAFERWTAGWLSKHLAKELGIQITPQHVNRLLKQMGLSTKGKPVQQNESTNLNHPSNRIAIRDLNALEVSDLKSAHFQSL
;
A
#
# COMPACT_ATOMS: atom_id res chain seq x y z
N MET A 1 -41.79 33.05 -78.67
CA MET A 1 -41.65 31.60 -78.49
C MET A 1 -40.57 31.34 -77.44
N SER A 2 -40.96 30.59 -76.42
CA SER A 2 -40.28 30.03 -75.25
C SER A 2 -38.76 29.76 -75.37
N ASN A 3 -38.00 30.18 -74.34
CA ASN A 3 -37.32 29.37 -73.29
C ASN A 3 -36.23 28.40 -73.82
N HIS A 4 -35.04 28.24 -73.23
CA HIS A 4 -34.61 28.06 -71.84
C HIS A 4 -33.11 28.48 -71.74
N LYS A 5 -32.65 29.30 -70.77
CA LYS A 5 -32.27 29.00 -69.36
C LYS A 5 -31.06 28.06 -69.21
N SER A 6 -29.94 28.59 -68.67
CA SER A 6 -29.12 27.96 -67.62
C SER A 6 -28.05 28.93 -67.08
N THR A 7 -28.46 29.71 -66.08
CA THR A 7 -27.74 30.03 -64.84
C THR A 7 -27.24 28.72 -64.18
N SER A 8 -26.20 28.59 -63.34
CA SER A 8 -25.56 29.50 -62.38
C SER A 8 -24.33 28.79 -61.81
N GLU A 9 -23.21 29.49 -61.66
CA GLU A 9 -22.07 29.07 -60.83
C GLU A 9 -22.47 29.01 -59.34
N SER A 10 -22.41 27.82 -58.77
CA SER A 10 -22.58 27.56 -57.34
C SER A 10 -21.32 27.97 -56.57
N LYS A 11 -21.31 29.17 -55.98
CA LYS A 11 -20.44 29.48 -54.83
C LYS A 11 -21.13 28.99 -53.57
N SER A 12 -20.71 27.82 -53.10
CA SER A 12 -21.07 27.27 -51.79
C SER A 12 -20.40 28.09 -50.69
N ASP A 13 -21.06 29.16 -50.25
CA ASP A 13 -20.81 29.84 -48.98
C ASP A 13 -21.31 28.95 -47.84
N TRP A 14 -20.43 28.07 -47.33
CA TRP A 14 -20.65 27.45 -46.03
C TRP A 14 -19.96 28.30 -44.96
N PRO A 15 -20.63 28.66 -43.85
CA PRO A 15 -19.98 29.42 -42.79
C PRO A 15 -18.96 28.54 -42.05
N THR A 16 -17.68 28.76 -42.34
CA THR A 16 -16.52 28.18 -41.64
C THR A 16 -16.26 28.94 -40.34
N ALA A 17 -17.07 28.75 -39.30
CA ALA A 17 -16.65 29.14 -37.94
C ALA A 17 -17.48 28.48 -36.83
N THR A 18 -16.76 27.66 -36.06
CA THR A 18 -16.88 27.42 -34.61
C THR A 18 -18.14 26.74 -34.06
N LEU A 19 -18.40 25.51 -34.51
CA LEU A 19 -19.08 24.49 -33.68
C LEU A 19 -18.15 23.96 -32.54
N ARG A 20 -17.18 24.75 -32.08
CA ARG A 20 -16.21 24.39 -31.03
C ARG A 20 -16.57 24.97 -29.67
N GLU A 21 -17.64 25.76 -29.60
CA GLU A 21 -17.96 26.57 -28.42
C GLU A 21 -19.31 26.26 -27.78
N ARG A 22 -19.93 25.14 -28.13
CA ARG A 22 -21.19 24.73 -27.50
C ARG A 22 -20.99 23.52 -26.59
N ILE A 23 -20.84 23.86 -25.31
CA ILE A 23 -21.19 23.08 -24.12
C ILE A 23 -20.15 22.01 -23.74
N SER A 24 -19.39 22.34 -22.69
CA SER A 24 -18.49 21.48 -21.93
C SER A 24 -19.24 20.36 -21.19
N VAL A 25 -19.92 19.49 -21.92
CA VAL A 25 -20.14 18.12 -21.44
C VAL A 25 -18.86 17.34 -21.68
N GLY A 26 -18.37 16.67 -20.64
CA GLY A 26 -17.18 15.83 -20.74
C GLY A 26 -17.29 14.90 -21.93
N LEU A 27 -16.30 14.92 -22.81
CA LEU A 27 -16.36 14.18 -24.07
C LEU A 27 -16.29 12.67 -23.85
N CYS A 28 -15.83 12.22 -22.68
CA CYS A 28 -15.70 10.80 -22.39
C CYS A 28 -15.99 10.39 -20.94
N LEU A 29 -16.13 11.32 -19.99
CA LEU A 29 -16.44 11.00 -18.59
C LEU A 29 -17.87 11.36 -18.22
N THR A 30 -18.49 10.51 -17.41
CA THR A 30 -19.76 10.85 -16.76
C THR A 30 -19.53 11.88 -15.64
N PRO A 31 -20.55 12.68 -15.26
CA PRO A 31 -20.44 13.61 -14.14
C PRO A 31 -19.98 12.95 -12.83
N PHE A 32 -20.43 11.71 -12.58
CA PHE A 32 -19.98 10.90 -11.46
C PHE A 32 -18.49 10.59 -11.53
N GLN A 33 -18.01 10.11 -12.68
CA GLN A 33 -16.60 9.77 -12.88
C GLN A 33 -15.72 11.01 -12.75
N ARG A 34 -16.10 12.13 -13.37
CA ARG A 34 -15.38 13.40 -13.26
C ARG A 34 -15.26 13.85 -11.80
N LYS A 35 -16.37 13.85 -11.06
CA LYS A 35 -16.39 14.22 -9.63
C LYS A 35 -15.56 13.27 -8.77
N LEU A 36 -15.63 11.97 -9.04
CA LEU A 36 -14.82 10.94 -8.37
C LEU A 36 -13.32 11.20 -8.57
N LEU A 37 -12.90 11.42 -9.81
CA LEU A 37 -11.52 11.70 -10.18
C LEU A 37 -11.00 13.00 -9.53
N GLN A 38 -11.79 14.08 -9.59
CA GLN A 38 -11.45 15.35 -8.95
C GLN A 38 -11.29 15.23 -7.44
N LYS A 39 -12.20 14.49 -6.77
CA LYS A 39 -12.10 14.22 -5.33
C LYS A 39 -10.80 13.49 -4.99
N ASN A 40 -10.43 12.49 -5.78
CA ASN A 40 -9.22 11.71 -5.54
C ASN A 40 -7.93 12.51 -5.77
N LEU A 41 -7.92 13.54 -6.63
CA LEU A 41 -6.75 14.42 -6.78
C LEU A 41 -6.45 15.27 -5.54
N GLN A 42 -7.44 15.52 -4.68
CA GLN A 42 -7.25 16.26 -3.43
C GLN A 42 -6.58 15.40 -2.35
N SER A 43 -6.61 14.07 -2.48
CA SER A 43 -5.97 13.15 -1.56
C SER A 43 -4.46 13.03 -1.80
N ASP A 44 -3.72 12.58 -0.79
CA ASP A 44 -2.31 12.25 -0.96
C ASP A 44 -2.13 10.93 -1.72
N LEU A 45 -2.07 11.02 -3.04
CA LEU A 45 -1.81 9.90 -3.94
C LEU A 45 -0.36 9.89 -4.44
N PRO A 46 0.23 8.71 -4.69
CA PRO A 46 1.51 8.63 -5.39
C PRO A 46 1.43 9.30 -6.76
N GLN A 47 2.52 9.92 -7.20
CA GLN A 47 2.59 10.72 -8.42
C GLN A 47 2.02 10.00 -9.66
N GLN A 48 2.30 8.70 -9.77
CA GLN A 48 1.86 7.91 -10.91
C GLN A 48 0.33 7.73 -10.94
N TYR A 49 -0.32 7.60 -9.78
CA TYR A 49 -1.78 7.55 -9.69
C TYR A 49 -2.40 8.91 -10.01
N ARG A 50 -1.82 10.01 -9.50
CA ARG A 50 -2.24 11.37 -9.86
C ARG A 50 -2.16 11.59 -11.37
N GLN A 51 -1.08 11.14 -12.00
CA GLN A 51 -0.88 11.26 -13.43
C GLN A 51 -1.96 10.55 -14.25
N ARG A 52 -2.40 9.34 -13.85
CA ARG A 52 -3.53 8.65 -14.50
C ARG A 52 -4.81 9.46 -14.45
N ILE A 53 -5.13 10.00 -13.27
CA ILE A 53 -6.31 10.83 -13.06
C ILE A 53 -6.24 12.09 -13.93
N GLN A 54 -5.08 12.75 -13.96
CA GLN A 54 -4.85 13.94 -14.80
C GLN A 54 -5.00 13.62 -16.30
N ILE A 55 -4.50 12.48 -16.78
CA ILE A 55 -4.68 12.06 -18.18
C ILE A 55 -6.17 11.96 -18.51
N MET A 56 -6.96 11.30 -17.66
CA MET A 56 -8.39 11.10 -17.91
C MET A 56 -9.17 12.41 -17.89
N LEU A 57 -8.85 13.32 -16.95
CA LEU A 57 -9.49 14.64 -16.88
C LEU A 57 -9.14 15.52 -18.09
N LEU A 58 -7.87 15.56 -18.50
CA LEU A 58 -7.46 16.30 -19.71
C LEU A 58 -8.06 15.72 -20.99
N ALA A 59 -8.21 14.39 -21.06
CA ALA A 59 -8.88 13.74 -22.18
C ALA A 59 -10.36 14.14 -22.28
N ASP A 60 -11.01 14.27 -21.13
CA ASP A 60 -12.40 14.69 -21.00
C ASP A 60 -12.63 16.17 -21.34
N GLU A 61 -11.61 17.01 -21.14
CA GLU A 61 -11.52 18.39 -21.64
C GLU A 61 -11.26 18.48 -23.15
N GLY A 62 -11.06 17.35 -23.83
CA GLY A 62 -10.81 17.30 -25.28
C GLY A 62 -9.37 17.54 -25.69
N LYS A 63 -8.40 17.43 -24.78
CA LYS A 63 -6.97 17.49 -25.12
C LYS A 63 -6.57 16.23 -25.91
N SER A 64 -5.75 16.43 -26.94
CA SER A 64 -5.20 15.32 -27.71
C SER A 64 -4.10 14.58 -26.95
N GLN A 65 -3.82 13.33 -27.34
CA GLN A 65 -2.74 12.52 -26.76
C GLN A 65 -1.41 13.29 -26.70
N VAL A 66 -1.05 14.00 -27.78
CA VAL A 66 0.21 14.76 -27.87
C VAL A 66 0.23 15.93 -26.88
N GLN A 67 -0.90 16.64 -26.73
CA GLN A 67 -1.02 17.73 -25.76
C GLN A 67 -0.87 17.22 -24.33
N ILE A 68 -1.48 16.08 -24.02
CA ILE A 68 -1.41 15.45 -22.69
C ILE A 68 0.02 14.98 -22.39
N CYS A 69 0.71 14.34 -23.35
CA CYS A 69 2.10 13.94 -23.18
C CYS A 69 2.99 15.14 -22.86
N LYS A 70 2.82 16.26 -23.59
CA LYS A 70 3.58 17.50 -23.34
C LYS A 70 3.26 18.13 -21.99
N ALA A 71 1.99 18.13 -21.58
CA ALA A 71 1.57 18.73 -20.31
C ALA A 71 2.04 17.93 -19.08
N LEU A 72 2.08 16.60 -19.17
CA LEU A 72 2.34 15.72 -18.02
C LEU A 72 3.70 15.02 -18.06
N GLY A 73 4.47 15.16 -19.15
CA GLY A 73 5.78 14.50 -19.32
C GLY A 73 5.73 12.97 -19.32
N CYS A 74 4.57 12.35 -19.61
CA CYS A 74 4.43 10.89 -19.67
C CYS A 74 4.61 10.33 -21.07
N CYS A 75 4.90 9.02 -21.14
CA CYS A 75 5.00 8.32 -22.41
C CYS A 75 3.63 8.18 -23.09
N ALA A 76 3.67 8.17 -24.42
CA ALA A 76 2.50 8.03 -25.29
C ALA A 76 1.65 6.79 -25.00
N ALA A 77 2.29 5.68 -24.58
CA ALA A 77 1.61 4.43 -24.26
C ALA A 77 0.69 4.56 -23.03
N THR A 78 1.20 5.16 -21.95
CA THR A 78 0.41 5.42 -20.74
C THR A 78 -0.76 6.33 -21.03
N VAL A 79 -0.52 7.43 -21.76
CA VAL A 79 -1.58 8.37 -22.14
C VAL A 79 -2.67 7.66 -22.94
N ARG A 80 -2.30 6.91 -23.98
CA ARG A 80 -3.25 6.19 -24.83
C ARG A 80 -4.10 5.20 -24.03
N HIS A 81 -3.47 4.43 -23.13
CA HIS A 81 -4.18 3.47 -22.30
C HIS A 81 -5.23 4.14 -21.41
N TRP A 82 -4.88 5.22 -20.70
CA TRP A 82 -5.82 5.88 -19.79
C TRP A 82 -6.89 6.70 -20.51
N ILE A 83 -6.60 7.24 -21.70
CA ILE A 83 -7.64 7.80 -22.59
C ILE A 83 -8.65 6.71 -22.98
N LEU A 84 -8.19 5.51 -23.34
CA LEU A 84 -9.07 4.40 -23.70
C LEU A 84 -9.94 4.00 -22.51
N MET A 85 -9.37 3.86 -21.31
CA MET A 85 -10.14 3.56 -20.09
C MET A 85 -11.24 4.59 -19.82
N ALA A 86 -10.93 5.89 -19.98
CA ALA A 86 -11.93 6.94 -19.86
C ALA A 86 -13.06 6.78 -20.89
N ARG A 87 -12.72 6.59 -22.17
CA ARG A 87 -13.70 6.43 -23.27
C ARG A 87 -14.59 5.19 -23.13
N MET A 88 -14.08 4.12 -22.53
CA MET A 88 -14.87 2.91 -22.25
C MET A 88 -15.74 3.04 -20.99
N GLY A 89 -15.79 4.22 -20.36
CA GLY A 89 -16.51 4.42 -19.11
C GLY A 89 -15.90 3.68 -17.91
N GLN A 90 -14.65 3.25 -18.01
CA GLN A 90 -13.91 2.54 -16.96
C GLN A 90 -13.05 3.47 -16.10
N ALA A 91 -13.30 4.78 -16.16
CA ALA A 91 -12.51 5.79 -15.42
C ALA A 91 -12.54 5.62 -13.89
N HIS A 92 -13.57 4.97 -13.34
CA HIS A 92 -13.68 4.69 -11.91
C HIS A 92 -12.68 3.61 -11.45
N ASN A 93 -12.18 2.77 -12.37
CA ASN A 93 -11.23 1.68 -12.13
C ASN A 93 -9.76 2.14 -12.24
N TRP A 94 -9.50 3.44 -12.02
CA TRP A 94 -8.18 4.05 -12.17
C TRP A 94 -7.13 3.49 -11.20
N ASN A 95 -7.59 2.95 -10.07
CA ASN A 95 -6.73 2.35 -9.05
C ASN A 95 -6.50 0.84 -9.26
N ASP A 96 -7.42 0.15 -9.95
CA ASP A 96 -7.48 -1.32 -10.06
C ASP A 96 -6.25 -1.94 -10.74
N HIS A 97 -5.45 -1.12 -11.43
CA HIS A 97 -4.18 -1.52 -12.01
C HIS A 97 -3.04 -1.10 -11.06
N PRO A 98 -2.67 -1.91 -10.05
CA PRO A 98 -1.61 -1.55 -9.12
C PRO A 98 -0.30 -1.34 -9.85
N ILE A 99 0.45 -0.34 -9.43
CA ILE A 99 1.75 -0.03 -10.04
C ILE A 99 2.82 -0.88 -9.36
N GLY A 100 3.60 -1.59 -10.19
CA GLY A 100 4.70 -2.42 -9.73
C GLY A 100 4.29 -3.87 -9.43
N ARG A 101 5.17 -4.60 -8.72
CA ARG A 101 4.95 -6.00 -8.39
C ARG A 101 3.70 -6.13 -7.51
N PRO A 102 2.74 -7.01 -7.85
CA PRO A 102 1.62 -7.31 -6.96
C PRO A 102 2.16 -7.63 -5.57
N LYS A 103 1.61 -6.98 -4.54
CA LYS A 103 1.95 -7.35 -3.16
C LYS A 103 1.49 -8.79 -2.98
N ALA A 104 2.42 -9.70 -2.67
CA ALA A 104 2.10 -11.10 -2.36
C ALA A 104 1.11 -11.22 -1.18
N VAL A 105 0.97 -10.15 -0.39
CA VAL A 105 0.08 -10.04 0.76
C VAL A 105 -0.93 -8.93 0.46
N ASN A 106 -2.18 -9.32 0.21
CA ASN A 106 -3.30 -8.39 0.01
C ASN A 106 -3.92 -7.99 1.36
N ASP A 107 -4.68 -6.91 1.42
CA ASP A 107 -5.39 -6.45 2.62
C ASP A 107 -6.36 -7.52 3.15
N HIS A 108 -6.98 -8.29 2.26
CA HIS A 108 -7.78 -9.47 2.62
C HIS A 108 -6.97 -10.51 3.41
N TYR A 109 -5.72 -10.77 3.00
CA TYR A 109 -4.84 -11.69 3.71
C TYR A 109 -4.51 -11.17 5.12
N LEU A 110 -4.25 -9.87 5.26
CA LEU A 110 -3.96 -9.25 6.55
C LEU A 110 -5.18 -9.28 7.49
N ALA A 111 -6.37 -8.99 6.95
CA ALA A 111 -7.62 -9.08 7.69
C ALA A 111 -7.86 -10.50 8.22
N ARG A 112 -7.67 -11.51 7.35
CA ARG A 112 -7.85 -12.90 7.73
C ARG A 112 -6.80 -13.38 8.73
N LEU A 113 -5.54 -13.02 8.53
CA LEU A 113 -4.46 -13.33 9.47
C LEU A 113 -4.75 -12.73 10.86
N ARG A 114 -5.30 -11.51 10.93
CA ARG A 114 -5.71 -10.90 12.20
C ARG A 114 -6.83 -11.69 12.87
N GLU A 115 -7.86 -12.07 12.13
CA GLU A 115 -8.97 -12.88 12.66
C GLU A 115 -8.49 -14.23 13.21
N LEU A 116 -7.63 -14.92 12.46
CA LEU A 116 -7.05 -16.19 12.89
C LEU A 116 -6.27 -16.02 14.19
N VAL A 117 -5.45 -14.99 14.34
CA VAL A 117 -4.67 -14.79 15.57
C VAL A 117 -5.54 -14.42 16.76
N SER A 118 -6.65 -13.71 16.52
CA SER A 118 -7.61 -13.36 17.58
C SER A 118 -8.41 -14.56 18.08
N ARG A 119 -8.65 -15.55 17.23
CA ARG A 119 -9.41 -16.77 17.55
C ARG A 119 -8.49 -17.95 17.83
N GLY A 120 -8.91 -18.84 18.72
CA GLY A 120 -8.10 -20.02 19.04
C GLY A 120 -8.04 -20.99 17.85
N PRO A 121 -6.95 -21.75 17.63
CA PRO A 121 -6.92 -22.79 16.60
C PRO A 121 -8.00 -23.87 16.79
N LYS A 122 -8.46 -24.08 18.03
CA LYS A 122 -9.57 -24.97 18.39
C LYS A 122 -10.88 -24.61 17.67
N GLU A 123 -11.14 -23.32 17.45
CA GLU A 123 -12.33 -22.86 16.73
C GLU A 123 -12.31 -23.23 15.24
N PHE A 124 -11.14 -23.57 14.70
CA PHE A 124 -10.95 -23.99 13.32
C PHE A 124 -10.70 -25.51 13.19
N GLY A 125 -11.01 -26.28 14.24
CA GLY A 125 -10.89 -27.74 14.25
C GLY A 125 -9.48 -28.27 14.47
N TYR A 126 -8.55 -27.45 14.97
CA TYR A 126 -7.20 -27.90 15.31
C TYR A 126 -7.09 -28.33 16.78
N ALA A 127 -6.36 -29.42 17.02
CA ALA A 127 -6.15 -29.96 18.37
C ALA A 127 -5.17 -29.15 19.24
N PHE A 128 -4.44 -28.19 18.67
CA PHE A 128 -3.44 -27.40 19.39
C PHE A 128 -4.02 -26.07 19.90
N GLU A 129 -3.43 -25.55 20.99
CA GLU A 129 -3.97 -24.38 21.69
C GLU A 129 -3.48 -23.05 21.14
N ARG A 130 -2.34 -23.05 20.44
CA ARG A 130 -1.65 -21.82 20.02
C ARG A 130 -1.27 -21.84 18.55
N TRP A 131 -1.55 -20.74 17.87
CA TRP A 131 -1.07 -20.55 16.52
C TRP A 131 0.45 -20.50 16.47
N THR A 132 1.02 -21.24 15.53
CA THR A 132 2.41 -21.06 15.11
C THR A 132 2.42 -20.46 13.72
N ALA A 133 3.49 -19.73 13.38
CA ALA A 133 3.63 -19.12 12.05
C ALA A 133 3.59 -20.17 10.91
N GLY A 134 4.08 -21.38 11.18
CA GLY A 134 4.00 -22.50 10.23
C GLY A 134 2.57 -22.97 9.98
N TRP A 135 1.76 -23.09 11.04
CA TRP A 135 0.36 -23.47 10.91
C TRP A 135 -0.48 -22.37 10.26
N LEU A 136 -0.24 -21.11 10.61
CA LEU A 136 -0.91 -19.96 9.97
C LEU A 136 -0.59 -19.90 8.46
N SER A 137 0.68 -20.08 8.10
CA SER A 137 1.12 -20.17 6.70
C SER A 137 0.37 -21.28 5.94
N LYS A 138 0.31 -22.50 6.49
CA LYS A 138 -0.41 -23.62 5.88
C LYS A 138 -1.92 -23.40 5.78
N HIS A 139 -2.53 -22.88 6.85
CA HIS A 139 -3.96 -22.61 6.89
C HIS A 139 -4.36 -21.55 5.85
N LEU A 140 -3.64 -20.43 5.80
CA LEU A 140 -3.89 -19.36 4.84
C LEU A 140 -3.56 -19.76 3.41
N ALA A 141 -2.56 -20.62 3.20
CA ALA A 141 -2.29 -21.21 1.89
C ALA A 141 -3.45 -22.10 1.41
N LYS A 142 -4.05 -22.89 2.31
CA LYS A 142 -5.22 -23.73 1.99
C LYS A 142 -6.47 -22.89 1.72
N GLU A 143 -6.67 -21.81 2.48
CA GLU A 143 -7.88 -20.98 2.41
C GLU A 143 -7.84 -19.97 1.26
N LEU A 144 -6.70 -19.31 1.05
CA LEU A 144 -6.55 -18.18 0.12
C LEU A 144 -5.69 -18.50 -1.11
N GLY A 145 -5.05 -19.68 -1.16
CA GLY A 145 -4.15 -20.07 -2.25
C GLY A 145 -2.80 -19.33 -2.26
N ILE A 146 -2.52 -18.48 -1.27
CA ILE A 146 -1.33 -17.64 -1.22
C ILE A 146 -0.25 -18.31 -0.34
N GLN A 147 0.84 -18.74 -0.97
CA GLN A 147 1.97 -19.37 -0.29
C GLN A 147 2.94 -18.32 0.27
N ILE A 148 2.98 -18.20 1.59
CA ILE A 148 3.87 -17.27 2.30
C ILE A 148 4.68 -18.03 3.34
N THR A 149 5.98 -17.75 3.41
CA THR A 149 6.87 -18.42 4.36
C THR A 149 6.53 -18.05 5.82
N PRO A 150 6.77 -18.94 6.80
CA PRO A 150 6.52 -18.64 8.21
C PRO A 150 7.26 -17.40 8.72
N GLN A 151 8.47 -17.12 8.20
CA GLN A 151 9.24 -15.91 8.51
C GLN A 151 8.49 -14.65 8.06
N HIS A 152 7.91 -14.70 6.88
CA HIS A 152 7.12 -13.60 6.35
C HIS A 152 5.80 -13.42 7.14
N VAL A 153 5.11 -14.50 7.53
CA VAL A 153 3.97 -14.41 8.46
C VAL A 153 4.35 -13.72 9.77
N ASN A 154 5.45 -14.11 10.40
CA ASN A 154 5.94 -13.44 11.61
C ASN A 154 6.25 -11.95 11.38
N ARG A 155 6.79 -11.58 10.22
CA ARG A 155 7.01 -10.18 9.86
C ARG A 155 5.69 -9.41 9.76
N LEU A 156 4.67 -9.98 9.10
CA LEU A 156 3.35 -9.36 8.99
C LEU A 156 2.69 -9.18 10.35
N LEU A 157 2.79 -10.18 11.23
CA LEU A 157 2.28 -10.10 12.60
C LEU A 157 2.93 -8.93 13.36
N LYS A 158 4.26 -8.82 13.30
CA LYS A 158 4.99 -7.70 13.93
C LYS A 158 4.55 -6.34 13.38
N GLN A 159 4.35 -6.22 12.06
CA GLN A 159 3.88 -4.98 11.44
C GLN A 159 2.47 -4.59 11.91
N MET A 160 1.65 -5.56 12.32
CA MET A 160 0.31 -5.33 12.88
C MET A 160 0.30 -5.20 14.41
N GLY A 161 1.46 -5.22 15.08
CA GLY A 161 1.55 -5.23 16.54
C GLY A 161 1.08 -6.54 17.20
N LEU A 162 0.95 -7.61 16.42
CA LEU A 162 0.48 -8.93 16.86
C LEU A 162 1.66 -9.89 17.06
N SER A 163 1.46 -10.87 17.93
CA SER A 163 2.45 -11.91 18.21
C SER A 163 1.75 -13.24 18.47
N THR A 164 2.28 -14.32 17.89
CA THR A 164 1.90 -15.70 18.24
C THR A 164 2.50 -16.14 19.58
N LYS A 165 3.48 -15.39 20.10
CA LYS A 165 3.98 -15.58 21.45
C LYS A 165 2.98 -14.95 22.41
N GLY A 166 2.37 -15.76 23.28
CA GLY A 166 1.53 -15.24 24.36
C GLY A 166 2.33 -14.24 25.18
N LYS A 167 1.67 -13.17 25.66
CA LYS A 167 2.22 -12.40 26.78
C LYS A 167 2.54 -13.41 27.89
N PRO A 168 3.72 -13.35 28.53
CA PRO A 168 3.91 -14.12 29.75
C PRO A 168 2.81 -13.67 30.70
N VAL A 169 2.01 -14.62 31.16
CA VAL A 169 1.12 -14.40 32.28
C VAL A 169 2.04 -14.01 33.44
N GLN A 170 1.99 -12.75 33.85
CA GLN A 170 2.59 -12.34 35.12
C GLN A 170 1.77 -13.03 36.19
N GLN A 171 2.24 -14.19 36.65
CA GLN A 171 1.79 -14.76 37.90
C GLN A 171 2.26 -13.80 38.98
N ASN A 172 1.33 -13.01 39.51
CA ASN A 172 1.53 -12.31 40.77
C ASN A 172 1.55 -13.38 41.87
N GLU A 173 2.70 -14.05 42.03
CA GLU A 173 2.97 -14.90 43.20
C GLU A 173 3.49 -14.00 44.33
N SER A 174 2.55 -13.46 45.08
CA SER A 174 2.78 -13.02 46.45
C SER A 174 2.93 -14.24 47.35
N THR A 175 4.13 -14.81 47.50
CA THR A 175 4.53 -15.50 48.75
C THR A 175 6.04 -15.57 48.88
N ASN A 176 6.51 -14.74 49.79
CA ASN A 176 7.83 -14.73 50.41
C ASN A 176 8.12 -16.07 51.08
N LEU A 177 9.14 -16.82 50.63
CA LEU A 177 9.86 -17.78 51.48
C LEU A 177 11.35 -17.85 51.05
N ASN A 178 12.19 -17.49 52.01
CA ASN A 178 13.65 -17.51 51.99
C ASN A 178 14.23 -18.90 51.70
N HIS A 179 15.09 -19.02 50.68
CA HIS A 179 16.20 -19.98 50.71
C HIS A 179 17.36 -19.52 49.80
N PRO A 180 18.62 -19.53 50.28
CA PRO A 180 19.75 -18.96 49.55
C PRO A 180 20.27 -19.96 48.51
N SER A 181 19.82 -19.83 47.27
CA SER A 181 20.47 -20.55 46.17
C SER A 181 21.66 -19.74 45.68
N ASN A 182 22.83 -20.19 46.12
CA ASN A 182 24.17 -19.87 45.67
C ASN A 182 24.23 -19.46 44.19
N ARG A 183 24.30 -18.15 43.93
CA ARG A 183 24.53 -17.60 42.60
C ARG A 183 25.76 -16.71 42.67
N ILE A 184 26.91 -17.31 42.40
CA ILE A 184 28.17 -16.57 42.19
C ILE A 184 27.94 -15.63 41.02
N ALA A 185 27.76 -14.34 41.32
CA ALA A 185 27.79 -13.28 40.33
C ALA A 185 29.21 -12.73 40.27
N ILE A 186 29.97 -13.14 39.26
CA ILE A 186 31.26 -12.52 38.94
C ILE A 186 30.95 -11.19 38.23
N ARG A 187 30.66 -10.13 38.99
CA ARG A 187 30.74 -8.75 38.49
C ARG A 187 31.15 -7.81 39.62
N ASP A 188 32.20 -7.06 39.33
CA ASP A 188 32.69 -5.88 40.03
C ASP A 188 33.45 -6.09 41.35
N LEU A 189 34.74 -6.37 41.21
CA LEU A 189 35.75 -5.76 42.09
C LEU A 189 36.57 -4.82 41.22
N ASN A 190 35.99 -3.64 40.99
CA ASN A 190 36.69 -2.51 40.43
C ASN A 190 37.61 -1.91 41.50
N ALA A 191 38.74 -1.39 41.04
CA ALA A 191 39.85 -0.86 41.80
C ALA A 191 39.49 0.22 42.86
N LEU A 192 40.48 0.42 43.76
CA LEU A 192 40.71 1.44 44.81
C LEU A 192 40.86 0.70 46.16
N GLU A 193 41.96 0.79 46.92
CA GLU A 193 42.82 1.95 47.19
C GLU A 193 44.29 1.56 47.38
N VAL A 194 45.18 2.42 46.89
CA VAL A 194 46.56 2.55 47.37
C VAL A 194 46.53 3.66 48.42
N SER A 195 46.89 3.36 49.67
CA SER A 195 47.87 4.11 50.48
C SER A 195 47.77 3.78 51.98
N ASP A 196 48.95 3.71 52.61
CA ASP A 196 49.23 3.74 54.06
C ASP A 196 49.00 2.42 54.85
N LEU A 197 49.96 1.80 55.54
CA LEU A 197 51.22 2.27 56.13
C LEU A 197 52.30 1.16 56.21
N LYS A 198 53.53 1.62 55.96
CA LYS A 198 54.82 1.20 56.51
C LYS A 198 54.79 0.27 57.74
N SER A 199 55.57 -0.81 57.69
CA SER A 199 56.60 -1.07 58.72
C SER A 199 57.66 -2.04 58.19
N ALA A 200 58.90 -1.62 58.40
CA ALA A 200 60.13 -2.29 58.01
C ALA A 200 60.34 -3.61 58.76
N HIS A 201 61.01 -4.58 58.12
CA HIS A 201 62.27 -5.09 58.66
C HIS A 201 63.09 -5.79 57.58
N PHE A 202 64.28 -5.23 57.34
CA PHE A 202 65.36 -5.81 56.57
C PHE A 202 66.17 -6.69 57.53
N GLN A 203 66.41 -7.95 57.20
CA GLN A 203 67.51 -8.68 57.82
C GLN A 203 68.14 -9.64 56.82
N SER A 204 69.35 -9.27 56.43
CA SER A 204 70.33 -10.06 55.70
C SER A 204 70.96 -11.09 56.64
N LEU A 205 71.17 -12.30 56.13
CA LEU A 205 72.45 -13.03 56.11
C LEU A 205 72.30 -14.26 55.20
#